data_AF-A0A819UHD8-F1
#
_entry.id   AF-A0A819UHD8-F1
#
_cell.length_a   1.000
_cell.length_b   1.000
_cell.length_c   1.000
_cell.angle_alpha   90.00
_cell.angle_beta   90.00
_cell.angle_gamma   90.00
#
_symmetry.space_group_name_H-M   'P 1'
#
loop_
_entity.id
_entity.type
_entity.pdbx_description
1 polymer ?
#
loop_
_entity_poly.entity_id
_entity_poly.type
_entity_poly.pdbx_seq_one_letter_code
_entity_poly.pdbx_strand_id
1 'polypeptide(L)'
;SNISKEYLCPQRTRKKYVSISNECHTKRFSTMFDNYSTHMFGIFMIFWILCLRRFWQRYLARFQYQWNAYEDQRRHELTRSSFLIQSTKSKINRINGIEEPFIPLSIIFICRCLSFFVMLIFIGLSTLNIILMLYIRLKLFKIFHSIKYEFIKENSFIIISIITSTISLIISVILDFIFTYIANIMTEFERHRYQSNFDSSLTLKLFIFAFVNYYSVPIYAAFFKPWISSLPTNKISGTVSYFVFTEKLEPCNDLTGCSYEISVILLITLIGKQLVNALIEILTIKILNFLNYFHYHKNELDNNNNNQEKEDIEQQKSFTSKTDITDDVTIYSYGEITTTTTTEQAPWETDIYLQHVGRQQLYDEYIEIMVQYGFIAMFSIALPIAPFLAMINNLFELRTDAIKLLFELRRPIGEFAYTLGIWEKIFDALSKIAILTNILYLLITCDLISKLFYIYIKNKITLNDYLNYTLSYLYINDLDDKDEIFEGKQLNITYCRYRDFRYDYDSPYKYQPTPIYYQIQIIQWLSIFFFIIITIIIY
;
A
#
# COMPACT_ATOMS: atom_id res chain seq x y z
N SER A 1 7.23 -42.10 -7.17
CA SER A 1 8.13 -42.41 -6.05
C SER A 1 7.30 -42.89 -4.87
N ASN A 2 7.83 -43.79 -4.02
CA ASN A 2 7.10 -44.33 -2.86
C ASN A 2 6.63 -43.24 -1.86
N ILE A 3 7.28 -42.07 -1.87
CA ILE A 3 6.94 -40.89 -1.07
C ILE A 3 5.52 -40.36 -1.33
N SER A 4 4.95 -40.57 -2.51
CA SER A 4 3.58 -40.08 -2.81
C SER A 4 2.50 -40.70 -1.93
N LYS A 5 2.79 -41.83 -1.27
CA LYS A 5 1.88 -42.54 -0.35
C LYS A 5 2.05 -42.14 1.11
N GLU A 6 3.05 -41.33 1.44
CA GLU A 6 3.28 -40.86 2.80
C GLU A 6 2.35 -39.69 3.15
N TYR A 7 2.18 -39.45 4.46
CA TYR A 7 1.25 -38.47 5.00
C TYR A 7 1.99 -37.30 5.65
N LEU A 8 1.49 -36.09 5.37
CA LEU A 8 1.91 -34.90 6.08
C LEU A 8 1.27 -34.84 7.47
N CYS A 9 1.97 -34.21 8.41
CA CYS A 9 1.46 -33.99 9.75
C CYS A 9 0.24 -33.06 9.71
N PRO A 10 -0.84 -33.42 10.43
CA PRO A 10 -2.02 -32.58 10.52
C PRO A 10 -1.63 -31.30 11.26
N GLN A 11 -1.87 -30.17 10.59
CA GLN A 11 -1.86 -28.88 11.26
C GLN A 11 -3.10 -28.85 12.19
N ARG A 12 -3.03 -28.27 13.40
CA ARG A 12 -4.10 -28.35 14.43
C ARG A 12 -5.51 -27.95 13.93
N THR A 13 -5.58 -27.21 12.82
CA THR A 13 -6.81 -26.82 12.13
C THR A 13 -7.34 -27.86 11.13
N ARG A 14 -6.49 -28.76 10.61
CA ARG A 14 -6.84 -29.92 9.77
C ARG A 14 -6.90 -31.18 10.63
N LYS A 15 -8.10 -31.62 11.01
CA LYS A 15 -8.35 -32.88 11.75
C LYS A 15 -8.11 -34.17 10.91
N LYS A 16 -7.40 -34.10 9.79
CA LYS A 16 -7.15 -35.27 8.92
C LYS A 16 -5.75 -35.23 8.31
N TYR A 17 -5.10 -36.40 8.28
CA TYR A 17 -3.86 -36.61 7.54
C TYR A 17 -4.11 -36.44 6.04
N VAL A 18 -3.21 -35.69 5.39
CA VAL A 18 -3.26 -35.46 3.94
C VAL A 18 -2.10 -36.21 3.30
N SER A 19 -2.38 -37.02 2.28
CA SER A 19 -1.33 -37.66 1.49
C SER A 19 -0.59 -36.64 0.65
N ILE A 20 0.72 -36.83 0.47
CA ILE A 20 1.55 -35.93 -0.34
C ILE A 20 1.02 -35.80 -1.78
N SER A 21 0.41 -36.85 -2.33
CA SER A 21 -0.20 -36.83 -3.67
C SER A 21 -1.33 -35.81 -3.84
N ASN A 22 -2.12 -35.57 -2.79
CA ASN A 22 -3.31 -34.71 -2.88
C ASN A 22 -2.94 -33.23 -3.02
N GLU A 23 -1.76 -32.82 -2.56
CA GLU A 23 -1.28 -31.43 -2.68
C GLU A 23 -0.44 -31.17 -3.94
N CYS A 24 -0.41 -32.11 -4.89
CA CYS A 24 0.34 -31.97 -6.14
C CYS A 24 -0.12 -30.76 -6.97
N HIS A 25 -1.43 -30.47 -7.00
CA HIS A 25 -1.97 -29.30 -7.70
C HIS A 25 -1.45 -27.99 -7.12
N THR A 26 -1.50 -27.86 -5.79
CA THR A 26 -0.96 -26.70 -5.07
C THR A 26 0.55 -26.57 -5.30
N LYS A 27 1.29 -27.68 -5.35
CA LYS A 27 2.73 -27.67 -5.65
C LYS A 27 3.02 -27.21 -7.07
N ARG A 28 2.26 -27.68 -8.05
CA ARG A 28 2.40 -27.25 -9.45
C ARG A 28 2.08 -25.77 -9.64
N PHE A 29 1.11 -25.24 -8.88
CA PHE A 29 0.83 -23.81 -8.88
C PHE A 29 1.96 -23.01 -8.24
N SER A 30 2.48 -23.47 -7.09
CA SER A 30 3.63 -22.85 -6.42
C SER A 30 4.89 -22.83 -7.28
N THR A 31 5.18 -23.88 -8.06
CA THR A 31 6.35 -23.91 -8.97
C THR A 31 6.24 -22.94 -10.15
N MET A 32 5.06 -22.39 -10.47
CA MET A 32 4.96 -21.28 -11.44
C MET A 32 5.61 -20.00 -10.90
N PHE A 33 5.56 -19.79 -9.58
CA PHE A 33 6.11 -18.61 -8.90
C PHE A 33 7.50 -18.87 -8.27
N ASP A 34 7.79 -20.09 -7.81
CA ASP A 34 9.08 -20.49 -7.26
C ASP A 34 9.82 -21.45 -8.22
N ASN A 35 10.46 -20.89 -9.24
CA ASN A 35 11.30 -21.62 -10.19
C ASN A 35 12.68 -20.96 -10.33
N TYR A 36 13.63 -21.62 -10.99
CA TYR A 36 14.98 -21.06 -11.13
C TYR A 36 14.99 -19.69 -11.84
N SER A 37 14.08 -19.48 -12.78
CA SER A 37 13.93 -18.21 -13.51
C SER A 37 13.49 -17.06 -12.58
N THR A 38 12.64 -17.30 -11.58
CA THR A 38 12.22 -16.25 -10.65
C THR A 38 13.36 -15.80 -9.73
N HIS A 39 14.28 -16.69 -9.38
CA HIS A 39 15.50 -16.31 -8.65
C HIS A 39 16.41 -15.41 -9.51
N MET A 40 16.61 -15.78 -10.78
CA MET A 40 17.38 -14.96 -11.73
C MET A 40 16.72 -13.60 -11.95
N PHE A 41 15.39 -13.59 -12.07
CA PHE A 41 14.62 -12.36 -12.15
C PHE A 41 14.77 -11.50 -10.88
N GLY A 42 14.85 -12.09 -9.70
CA GLY A 42 15.11 -11.33 -8.47
C GLY A 42 16.47 -10.64 -8.44
N ILE A 43 17.53 -11.30 -8.93
CA ILE A 43 18.85 -10.68 -9.10
C ILE A 43 18.77 -9.53 -10.12
N PHE A 44 18.06 -9.74 -11.23
CA PHE A 44 17.81 -8.70 -12.22
C PHE A 44 17.06 -7.51 -11.63
N MET A 45 16.05 -7.73 -10.78
CA MET A 45 15.29 -6.66 -10.14
C MET A 45 16.15 -5.80 -9.22
N ILE A 46 17.08 -6.39 -8.46
CA ILE A 46 18.04 -5.63 -7.64
C ILE A 46 18.89 -4.71 -8.52
N PHE A 47 19.43 -5.23 -9.63
CA PHE A 47 20.20 -4.44 -10.58
C PHE A 47 19.35 -3.34 -11.24
N TRP A 48 18.12 -3.66 -11.63
CA TRP A 48 17.18 -2.73 -12.23
C TRP A 48 16.86 -1.56 -11.28
N ILE A 49 16.61 -1.81 -9.99
CA ILE A 49 16.36 -0.76 -8.99
C ILE A 49 17.56 0.18 -8.86
N LEU A 50 18.78 -0.37 -8.80
CA LEU A 50 20.02 0.42 -8.73
C LEU A 50 20.19 1.33 -9.96
N CYS A 51 19.96 0.76 -11.14
CA CYS A 51 20.02 1.50 -12.41
C CYS A 51 18.93 2.57 -12.50
N LEU A 52 17.68 2.21 -12.22
CA LEU A 52 16.53 3.12 -12.30
C LEU A 52 16.77 4.37 -11.45
N ARG A 53 17.23 4.20 -10.20
CA ARG A 53 17.54 5.31 -9.32
C ARG A 53 18.58 6.27 -9.92
N ARG A 54 19.70 5.73 -10.40
CA ARG A 54 20.79 6.53 -10.98
C ARG A 54 20.35 7.21 -12.27
N PHE A 55 19.59 6.53 -13.13
CA PHE A 55 19.07 7.11 -14.37
C PHE A 55 18.03 8.19 -14.10
N TRP A 56 17.17 8.02 -13.10
CA TRP A 56 16.19 9.03 -12.70
C TRP A 56 16.85 10.32 -12.22
N GLN A 57 17.91 10.22 -11.41
CA GLN A 57 18.69 11.41 -10.99
C GLN A 57 19.31 12.14 -12.18
N ARG A 58 19.86 11.41 -13.15
CA ARG A 58 20.40 12.01 -14.39
C ARG A 58 19.31 12.64 -15.25
N TYR A 59 18.14 12.02 -15.31
CA TYR A 59 16.98 12.53 -16.04
C TYR A 59 16.52 13.86 -15.45
N LEU A 60 16.34 13.93 -14.12
CA LEU A 60 15.98 15.17 -13.42
C LEU A 60 16.99 16.30 -13.67
N ALA A 61 18.29 16.01 -13.58
CA ALA A 61 19.34 17.00 -13.83
C ALA A 61 19.27 17.59 -15.26
N ARG A 62 18.88 16.77 -16.26
CA ARG A 62 18.67 17.26 -17.63
C ARG A 62 17.49 18.23 -17.72
N PHE A 63 16.36 17.92 -17.08
CA PHE A 63 15.18 18.79 -17.08
C PHE A 63 15.43 20.10 -16.32
N GLN A 64 16.12 20.03 -15.18
CA GLN A 64 16.54 21.20 -14.43
C GLN A 64 17.33 22.20 -15.30
N TYR A 65 18.25 21.68 -16.11
CA TYR A 65 19.02 22.49 -17.05
C TYR A 65 18.16 23.03 -18.20
N GLN A 66 17.35 22.18 -18.84
CA GLN A 66 16.54 22.59 -20.00
C GLN A 66 15.46 23.62 -19.66
N TRP A 67 14.90 23.56 -18.46
CA TRP A 67 13.80 24.46 -18.04
C TRP A 67 14.29 25.66 -17.22
N ASN A 68 15.61 25.87 -17.09
CA ASN A 68 16.21 26.92 -16.25
C ASN A 68 15.63 26.96 -14.82
N ALA A 69 15.22 25.80 -14.28
CA ALA A 69 14.46 25.75 -13.03
C ALA A 69 15.29 26.16 -11.80
N TYR A 70 16.63 26.19 -11.91
CA TYR A 70 17.55 26.55 -10.83
C TYR A 70 17.47 28.02 -10.42
N GLU A 71 17.14 28.92 -11.36
CA GLU A 71 17.19 30.37 -11.09
C GLU A 71 16.09 30.82 -10.13
N ASP A 72 15.01 30.05 -10.02
CA ASP A 72 13.82 30.40 -9.24
C ASP A 72 13.93 30.10 -7.74
N GLN A 73 14.89 29.26 -7.33
CA GLN A 73 15.16 29.00 -5.90
C GLN A 73 15.53 30.29 -5.14
N ARG A 74 15.91 31.37 -5.84
CA ARG A 74 16.23 32.67 -5.25
C ARG A 74 15.00 33.54 -4.94
N ARG A 75 13.78 33.19 -5.39
CA ARG A 75 12.57 33.88 -4.93
C ARG A 75 12.28 33.48 -3.49
N HIS A 76 12.13 34.48 -2.62
CA HIS A 76 11.76 34.25 -1.23
C HIS A 76 10.33 33.70 -1.20
N GLU A 77 10.18 32.45 -0.75
CA GLU A 77 8.86 31.87 -0.51
C GLU A 77 8.10 32.71 0.51
N LEU A 78 6.84 33.04 0.18
CA LEU A 78 5.98 33.81 1.06
C LEU A 78 5.62 32.98 2.30
N THR A 79 5.51 33.65 3.44
CA THR A 79 4.99 33.02 4.67
C THR A 79 3.52 32.69 4.49
N ARG A 80 3.11 31.51 4.96
CA ARG A 80 1.75 31.01 4.83
C ARG A 80 0.76 31.89 5.61
N SER A 81 -0.39 32.18 5.03
CA SER A 81 -1.45 33.00 5.67
C SER A 81 -1.89 32.44 7.02
N SER A 82 -2.10 31.12 7.14
CA SER A 82 -2.44 30.49 8.42
C SER A 82 -1.38 30.69 9.50
N PHE A 83 -0.10 30.72 9.11
CA PHE A 83 0.99 30.98 10.06
C PHE A 83 0.94 32.42 10.56
N LEU A 84 0.65 33.39 9.67
CA LEU A 84 0.47 34.80 10.03
C LEU A 84 -0.69 35.00 11.01
N ILE A 85 -1.81 34.32 10.77
CA ILE A 85 -2.99 34.39 11.66
C ILE A 85 -2.68 33.79 13.04
N GLN A 86 -1.88 32.73 13.10
CA GLN A 86 -1.52 32.05 14.35
C GLN A 86 -0.40 32.75 15.13
N SER A 87 0.38 33.63 14.48
CA SER A 87 1.47 34.36 15.10
C SER A 87 0.96 35.64 15.77
N THR A 88 0.98 35.69 17.10
CA THR A 88 0.64 36.90 17.88
C THR A 88 1.84 37.77 18.22
N LYS A 89 3.06 37.22 18.06
CA LYS A 89 4.32 37.91 18.36
C LYS A 89 5.13 38.08 17.08
N SER A 90 5.92 39.13 17.05
CA SER A 90 6.88 39.43 16.01
C SER A 90 8.29 39.52 16.59
N LYS A 91 9.31 39.30 15.76
CA LYS A 91 10.71 39.40 16.13
C LYS A 91 11.48 39.98 14.97
N ILE A 92 12.34 40.96 15.24
CA ILE A 92 13.22 41.56 14.24
C ILE A 92 14.26 40.52 13.82
N ASN A 93 14.34 40.26 12.52
CA ASN A 93 15.35 39.40 11.94
C ASN A 93 16.70 40.15 11.92
N ARG A 94 17.75 39.48 12.44
CA ARG A 94 19.08 40.08 12.63
C ARG A 94 19.83 40.38 11.33
N ILE A 95 19.43 39.76 10.22
CA ILE A 95 20.15 39.84 8.94
C ILE A 95 19.63 41.00 8.09
N ASN A 96 18.31 41.09 7.93
CA ASN A 96 17.64 42.07 7.07
C ASN A 96 17.03 43.24 7.87
N GLY A 97 16.97 43.16 9.20
CA GLY A 97 16.35 44.19 10.06
C GLY A 97 14.82 44.26 9.96
N ILE A 98 14.19 43.31 9.28
CA ILE A 98 12.74 43.30 9.03
C ILE A 98 12.03 42.62 10.21
N GLU A 99 10.90 43.17 10.63
CA GLU A 99 10.03 42.56 11.63
C GLU A 99 9.30 41.36 11.03
N GLU A 100 9.54 40.16 11.58
CA GLU A 100 8.95 38.92 11.09
C GLU A 100 8.04 38.27 12.14
N PRO A 101 6.95 37.61 11.71
CA PRO A 101 6.07 36.85 12.60
C PRO A 101 6.85 35.72 13.30
N PHE A 102 6.68 35.58 14.61
CA PHE A 102 7.44 34.65 15.43
C PHE A 102 6.54 33.85 16.38
N ILE A 103 6.68 32.53 16.34
CA ILE A 103 6.06 31.59 17.27
C ILE A 103 7.17 30.96 18.12
N PRO A 104 7.04 30.92 19.46
CA PRO A 104 8.07 30.34 20.32
C PRO A 104 8.23 28.85 20.04
N LEU A 105 9.49 28.39 20.02
CA LEU A 105 9.84 27.02 19.69
C LEU A 105 9.22 25.98 20.63
N SER A 106 8.98 26.33 21.90
CA SER A 106 8.34 25.45 22.89
C SER A 106 6.92 25.04 22.48
N ILE A 107 6.13 25.98 21.94
CA ILE A 107 4.76 25.69 21.47
C ILE A 107 4.83 24.80 20.23
N ILE A 108 5.70 25.13 19.28
CA ILE A 108 5.90 24.33 18.06
C ILE A 108 6.32 22.90 18.42
N PHE A 109 7.22 22.75 19.39
CA PHE A 109 7.69 21.46 19.86
C PHE A 109 6.56 20.62 20.47
N ILE A 110 5.74 21.20 21.36
CA ILE A 110 4.59 20.50 21.95
C ILE A 110 3.59 20.07 20.86
N CYS A 111 3.27 20.96 19.91
CA CYS A 111 2.36 20.65 18.81
C CYS A 111 2.89 19.50 17.93
N ARG A 112 4.20 19.50 17.62
CA ARG A 112 4.84 18.43 16.85
C ARG A 112 4.91 17.12 17.62
N CYS A 113 5.13 17.14 18.93
CA CYS A 113 5.07 15.93 19.76
C CYS A 113 3.66 15.33 19.77
N LEU A 114 2.61 16.15 19.95
CA LEU A 114 1.22 15.70 19.89
C LEU A 114 0.89 15.09 18.52
N SER A 115 1.29 15.76 17.43
CA SER A 115 1.14 15.20 16.08
C SER A 115 1.87 13.86 15.93
N PHE A 116 3.09 13.73 16.46
CA PHE A 116 3.83 12.47 16.45
C PHE A 116 3.08 11.35 17.20
N PHE A 117 2.49 11.63 18.37
CA PHE A 117 1.69 10.63 19.09
C PHE A 117 0.43 10.19 18.34
N VAL A 118 -0.30 11.13 17.72
CA VAL A 118 -1.47 10.78 16.89
C VAL A 118 -1.04 9.90 15.70
N MET A 119 0.09 10.21 15.05
CA MET A 119 0.64 9.38 13.98
C MET A 119 0.95 7.96 14.46
N LEU A 120 1.54 7.79 15.65
CA LEU A 120 1.80 6.46 16.23
C LEU A 120 0.52 5.67 16.49
N ILE A 121 -0.56 6.33 16.93
CA ILE A 121 -1.87 5.68 17.13
C ILE A 121 -2.38 5.13 15.80
N PHE A 122 -2.35 5.92 14.73
CA PHE A 122 -2.81 5.47 13.41
C PHE A 122 -1.93 4.38 12.80
N ILE A 123 -0.60 4.45 13.00
CA ILE A 123 0.31 3.36 12.64
C ILE A 123 -0.07 2.10 13.42
N GLY A 124 -0.36 2.20 14.72
CA GLY A 124 -0.87 1.09 15.52
C GLY A 124 -2.18 0.52 14.99
N LEU A 125 -3.16 1.35 14.64
CA LEU A 125 -4.42 0.90 14.03
C LEU A 125 -4.18 0.16 12.71
N SER A 126 -3.25 0.62 11.87
CA SER A 126 -2.91 -0.04 10.62
C SER A 126 -2.26 -1.41 10.84
N THR A 127 -1.41 -1.57 11.86
CA THR A 127 -0.81 -2.88 12.18
C THR A 127 -1.80 -3.82 12.86
N LEU A 128 -2.82 -3.31 13.57
CA LEU A 128 -3.94 -4.12 14.06
C LEU A 128 -4.75 -4.77 12.91
N ASN A 129 -4.77 -4.20 11.71
CA ASN A 129 -5.39 -4.84 10.53
C ASN A 129 -4.76 -6.21 10.24
N ILE A 130 -3.45 -6.38 10.50
CA ILE A 130 -2.76 -7.67 10.36
C ILE A 130 -3.35 -8.68 11.36
N ILE A 131 -3.48 -8.27 12.62
CA ILE A 131 -4.01 -9.12 13.70
C ILE A 131 -5.47 -9.51 13.40
N LEU A 132 -6.27 -8.54 12.94
CA LEU A 132 -7.66 -8.78 12.52
C LEU A 132 -7.74 -9.75 11.33
N MET A 133 -6.90 -9.55 10.30
CA MET A 133 -6.82 -10.44 9.15
C MET A 133 -6.47 -11.88 9.57
N LEU A 134 -5.50 -12.04 10.47
CA LEU A 134 -5.12 -13.33 11.05
C LEU A 134 -6.27 -13.96 11.84
N TYR A 135 -6.97 -13.18 12.66
CA TYR A 135 -8.12 -13.66 13.42
C TYR A 135 -9.25 -14.17 12.51
N ILE A 136 -9.62 -13.39 11.50
CA ILE A 136 -10.65 -13.78 10.51
C ILE A 136 -10.21 -15.06 9.78
N ARG A 137 -8.93 -15.14 9.38
CA ARG A 137 -8.38 -16.31 8.70
C ARG A 137 -8.52 -17.59 9.54
N LEU A 138 -8.16 -17.54 10.82
CA LEU A 138 -8.27 -18.68 11.74
C LEU A 138 -9.73 -19.14 11.90
N LYS A 139 -10.67 -18.20 12.03
CA LYS A 139 -12.11 -18.52 12.16
C LYS A 139 -12.68 -19.09 10.86
N LEU A 140 -12.39 -18.47 9.72
CA LEU A 140 -12.82 -18.96 8.40
C LEU A 140 -12.30 -20.38 8.15
N PHE A 141 -11.06 -20.67 8.51
CA PHE A 141 -10.50 -22.01 8.35
C PHE A 141 -11.29 -23.08 9.12
N LYS A 142 -11.65 -22.81 10.39
CA LYS A 142 -12.48 -23.71 11.21
C LYS A 142 -13.86 -23.93 10.58
N ILE A 143 -14.49 -22.86 10.08
CA ILE A 143 -15.80 -22.92 9.42
C ILE A 143 -15.71 -23.74 8.12
N PHE A 144 -14.73 -23.47 7.27
CA PHE A 144 -14.56 -24.16 5.98
C PHE A 144 -14.28 -25.65 6.15
N HIS A 145 -13.58 -26.04 7.23
CA HIS A 145 -13.35 -27.45 7.52
C HIS A 145 -14.60 -28.18 8.08
N SER A 146 -15.52 -27.44 8.69
CA SER A 146 -16.82 -27.96 9.17
C SER A 146 -17.81 -28.20 8.02
N ILE A 147 -17.66 -27.48 6.91
CA ILE A 147 -18.51 -27.63 5.72
C ILE A 147 -18.29 -29.00 5.06
N LYS A 148 -19.40 -29.66 4.68
CA LYS A 148 -19.39 -31.01 4.07
C LYS A 148 -18.92 -31.03 2.60
N TYR A 149 -18.95 -29.89 1.90
CA TYR A 149 -18.58 -29.81 0.49
C TYR A 149 -17.07 -29.99 0.27
N GLU A 150 -16.68 -31.05 -0.44
CA GLU A 150 -15.28 -31.44 -0.66
C GLU A 150 -14.50 -30.40 -1.46
N PHE A 151 -15.12 -29.78 -2.47
CA PHE A 151 -14.51 -28.71 -3.28
C PHE A 151 -14.05 -27.50 -2.44
N ILE A 152 -14.87 -27.09 -1.47
CA ILE A 152 -14.57 -25.96 -0.57
C ILE A 152 -13.43 -26.33 0.37
N LYS A 153 -13.36 -27.60 0.77
CA LYS A 153 -12.34 -28.14 1.68
C LYS A 153 -10.97 -28.27 1.01
N GLU A 154 -10.94 -28.69 -0.24
CA GLU A 154 -9.69 -28.81 -1.02
C GLU A 154 -9.09 -27.44 -1.36
N ASN A 155 -9.94 -26.48 -1.74
CA ASN A 155 -9.51 -25.13 -2.13
C ASN A 155 -9.53 -24.11 -0.99
N SER A 156 -9.69 -24.55 0.26
CA SER A 156 -9.92 -23.66 1.40
C SER A 156 -8.81 -22.62 1.58
N PHE A 157 -7.54 -22.98 1.39
CA PHE A 157 -6.41 -22.05 1.53
C PHE A 157 -6.49 -20.87 0.56
N ILE A 158 -6.77 -21.14 -0.70
CA ILE A 158 -6.87 -20.11 -1.74
C ILE A 158 -8.10 -19.24 -1.48
N ILE A 159 -9.26 -19.85 -1.22
CA ILE A 159 -10.52 -19.13 -1.00
C ILE A 159 -10.42 -18.24 0.24
N ILE A 160 -9.90 -18.76 1.35
CA ILE A 160 -9.70 -18.00 2.58
C ILE A 160 -8.72 -16.85 2.33
N SER A 161 -7.60 -17.10 1.63
CA SER A 161 -6.65 -16.03 1.29
C SER A 161 -7.27 -14.93 0.44
N ILE A 162 -8.15 -15.26 -0.49
CA ILE A 162 -8.89 -14.28 -1.29
C ILE A 162 -9.79 -13.44 -0.38
N ILE A 163 -10.65 -14.10 0.42
CA ILE A 163 -11.60 -13.42 1.32
C ILE A 163 -10.88 -12.51 2.34
N THR A 164 -9.79 -13.01 2.95
CA THR A 164 -9.08 -12.23 3.98
C THR A 164 -8.33 -11.05 3.36
N SER A 165 -7.78 -11.22 2.15
CA SER A 165 -7.06 -10.13 1.46
C SER A 165 -8.01 -9.04 0.95
N THR A 166 -9.21 -9.41 0.47
CA THR A 166 -10.20 -8.43 0.03
C THR A 166 -10.77 -7.63 1.20
N ILE A 167 -11.08 -8.28 2.33
CA ILE A 167 -11.51 -7.58 3.55
C ILE A 167 -10.41 -6.64 4.05
N SER A 168 -9.16 -7.12 4.12
CA SER A 168 -8.03 -6.29 4.56
C SER A 168 -7.83 -5.08 3.66
N LEU A 169 -7.99 -5.23 2.34
CA LEU A 169 -7.93 -4.13 1.38
C LEU A 169 -9.03 -3.10 1.61
N ILE A 170 -10.28 -3.53 1.82
CA ILE A 170 -11.41 -2.61 2.11
C ILE A 170 -11.12 -1.79 3.36
N ILE A 171 -10.65 -2.45 4.43
CA ILE A 171 -10.29 -1.76 5.69
C ILE A 171 -9.14 -0.78 5.46
N SER A 172 -8.12 -1.18 4.72
CA SER A 172 -6.97 -0.32 4.40
C SER A 172 -7.40 0.93 3.63
N VAL A 173 -8.28 0.82 2.62
CA VAL A 173 -8.79 1.98 1.86
C VAL A 173 -9.58 2.92 2.76
N ILE A 174 -10.44 2.40 3.64
CA ILE A 174 -11.21 3.22 4.59
C ILE A 174 -10.27 3.96 5.56
N LEU A 175 -9.26 3.27 6.09
CA LEU A 175 -8.31 3.87 7.03
C LEU A 175 -7.45 4.96 6.35
N ASP A 176 -7.07 4.76 5.08
CA ASP A 176 -6.33 5.72 4.26
C ASP A 176 -7.12 7.01 4.03
N PHE A 177 -8.41 6.87 3.71
CA PHE A 177 -9.31 8.02 3.57
C PHE A 177 -9.42 8.82 4.88
N ILE A 178 -9.65 8.13 6.01
CA ILE A 178 -9.74 8.77 7.33
C ILE A 178 -8.42 9.44 7.71
N PHE A 179 -7.29 8.76 7.48
CA PHE A 179 -5.98 9.28 7.84
C PHE A 179 -5.61 10.50 6.99
N THR A 180 -5.95 10.53 5.70
CA THR A 180 -5.67 11.68 4.84
C THR A 180 -6.35 12.95 5.36
N TYR A 181 -7.59 12.84 5.81
CA TYR A 181 -8.29 13.94 6.46
C TYR A 181 -7.60 14.37 7.77
N ILE A 182 -7.24 13.43 8.63
CA ILE A 182 -6.62 13.70 9.93
C ILE A 182 -5.20 14.26 9.77
N ALA A 183 -4.42 13.78 8.80
CA ALA A 183 -3.06 14.23 8.53
C ALA A 183 -3.01 15.70 8.14
N ASN A 184 -4.02 16.19 7.40
CA ASN A 184 -4.16 17.62 7.10
C ASN A 184 -4.37 18.45 8.36
N ILE A 185 -5.29 18.04 9.23
CA ILE A 185 -5.55 18.71 10.51
C ILE A 185 -4.30 18.71 11.40
N MET A 186 -3.62 17.55 11.50
CA MET A 186 -2.39 17.43 12.28
C MET A 186 -1.27 18.32 11.76
N THR A 187 -1.13 18.43 10.44
CA THR A 187 -0.07 19.25 9.82
C THR A 187 -0.39 20.74 9.96
N GLU A 188 -1.68 21.12 9.95
CA GLU A 188 -2.12 22.47 10.29
C GLU A 188 -1.75 22.83 11.73
N PHE A 189 -1.94 21.87 12.65
CA PHE A 189 -1.62 22.03 14.07
C PHE A 189 -0.11 22.19 14.34
N GLU A 190 0.76 21.70 13.46
CA GLU A 190 2.24 21.81 13.59
C GLU A 190 2.81 23.20 13.29
N ARG A 191 2.00 24.11 12.73
CA ARG A 191 2.32 25.52 12.47
C ARG A 191 3.60 25.72 11.62
N HIS A 192 3.60 25.16 10.41
CA HIS A 192 4.69 25.37 9.46
C HIS A 192 4.69 26.80 8.90
N ARG A 193 5.88 27.41 8.81
CA ARG A 193 6.08 28.80 8.35
C ARG A 193 5.86 28.98 6.85
N TYR A 194 6.37 28.04 6.06
CA TYR A 194 6.33 28.06 4.60
C TYR A 194 5.46 26.92 4.08
N GLN A 195 4.89 27.12 2.88
CA GLN A 195 4.04 26.12 2.23
C GLN A 195 4.84 24.86 1.88
N SER A 196 6.06 25.00 1.37
CA SER A 196 6.97 23.89 1.06
C SER A 196 7.23 22.96 2.26
N ASN A 197 7.40 23.53 3.45
CA ASN A 197 7.59 22.79 4.69
C ASN A 197 6.31 22.09 5.17
N PHE A 198 5.16 22.75 5.04
CA PHE A 198 3.86 22.15 5.33
C PHE A 198 3.64 20.92 4.44
N ASP A 199 3.82 21.11 3.14
CA ASP A 199 3.62 20.09 2.12
C ASP A 199 4.60 18.92 2.28
N SER A 200 5.86 19.19 2.58
CA SER A 200 6.86 18.15 2.86
C SER A 200 6.51 17.34 4.11
N SER A 201 6.02 17.98 5.17
CA SER A 201 5.59 17.30 6.40
C SER A 201 4.35 16.44 6.17
N LEU A 202 3.34 16.99 5.49
CA LEU A 202 2.12 16.29 5.12
C LEU A 202 2.44 15.06 4.27
N THR A 203 3.21 15.24 3.21
CA THR A 203 3.63 14.18 2.29
C THR A 203 4.33 13.05 3.03
N LEU A 204 5.27 13.36 3.92
CA LEU A 204 5.99 12.36 4.69
C LEU A 204 5.04 11.54 5.58
N LYS A 205 4.07 12.19 6.23
CA LYS A 205 3.08 11.47 7.07
C LYS A 205 2.17 10.57 6.23
N LEU A 206 1.62 11.09 5.14
CA LEU A 206 0.77 10.33 4.23
C LEU A 206 1.52 9.11 3.67
N PHE A 207 2.76 9.31 3.22
CA PHE A 207 3.58 8.22 2.70
C PHE A 207 3.92 7.18 3.78
N ILE A 208 4.34 7.58 4.98
CA ILE A 208 4.66 6.64 6.06
C ILE A 208 3.43 5.82 6.42
N PHE A 209 2.27 6.47 6.56
CA PHE A 209 1.03 5.78 6.87
C PHE A 209 0.64 4.81 5.75
N ALA A 210 0.63 5.26 4.49
CA ALA A 210 0.33 4.41 3.34
C ALA A 210 1.31 3.23 3.24
N PHE A 211 2.59 3.46 3.50
CA PHE A 211 3.61 2.41 3.52
C PHE A 211 3.28 1.33 4.56
N VAL A 212 3.00 1.71 5.80
CA VAL A 212 2.64 0.71 6.83
C VAL A 212 1.31 0.03 6.50
N ASN A 213 0.30 0.79 6.06
CA ASN A 213 -1.04 0.28 5.78
C ASN A 213 -1.04 -0.79 4.67
N TYR A 214 -0.32 -0.56 3.57
CA TYR A 214 -0.34 -1.46 2.41
C TYR A 214 0.76 -2.52 2.41
N TYR A 215 1.93 -2.27 3.02
CA TYR A 215 3.05 -3.22 2.99
C TYR A 215 3.16 -4.11 4.23
N SER A 216 2.52 -3.77 5.34
CA SER A 216 2.67 -4.55 6.57
C SER A 216 2.22 -6.02 6.43
N VAL A 217 1.09 -6.26 5.75
CA VAL A 217 0.57 -7.61 5.49
C VAL A 217 1.51 -8.46 4.62
N PRO A 218 1.97 -8.01 3.43
CA PRO A 218 2.92 -8.80 2.64
C PRO A 218 4.29 -8.95 3.31
N ILE A 219 4.79 -7.94 4.04
CA ILE A 219 6.03 -8.06 4.83
C ILE A 219 5.88 -9.14 5.90
N TYR A 220 4.77 -9.15 6.63
CA TYR A 220 4.46 -10.18 7.62
C TYR A 220 4.42 -11.57 6.98
N ALA A 221 3.69 -11.71 5.87
CA ALA A 221 3.53 -12.99 5.18
C ALA A 221 4.85 -13.52 4.62
N ALA A 222 5.73 -12.65 4.12
CA ALA A 222 7.01 -13.02 3.52
C ALA A 222 8.10 -13.40 4.53
N PHE A 223 8.22 -12.65 5.64
CA PHE A 223 9.37 -12.76 6.53
C PHE A 223 9.03 -13.28 7.92
N PHE A 224 7.90 -12.89 8.50
CA PHE A 224 7.56 -13.25 9.88
C PHE A 224 6.81 -14.57 9.96
N LYS A 225 5.86 -14.81 9.04
CA LYS A 225 5.07 -16.06 9.03
C LYS A 225 5.93 -17.33 8.92
N PRO A 226 6.93 -17.43 8.02
CA PRO A 226 7.78 -18.64 7.93
C PRO A 226 8.58 -18.92 9.20
N TRP A 227 9.02 -17.87 9.90
CA TRP A 227 9.80 -18.01 11.15
C TRP A 227 8.93 -18.50 12.32
N ILE A 228 7.75 -17.89 12.50
CA ILE A 228 6.83 -18.18 13.62
C ILE A 228 6.18 -19.56 13.50
N SER A 229 5.98 -20.06 12.28
CA SER A 229 5.23 -21.29 12.00
C SER A 229 6.02 -22.59 12.08
N SER A 230 7.33 -22.53 12.29
CA SER A 230 8.26 -23.66 12.11
C SER A 230 8.13 -24.81 13.13
N LEU A 231 7.27 -24.73 14.15
CA LEU A 231 7.25 -25.72 15.24
C LEU A 231 5.89 -26.39 15.46
N PRO A 232 5.76 -27.71 15.20
CA PRO A 232 4.51 -28.44 15.38
C PRO A 232 4.10 -28.65 16.85
N THR A 233 5.04 -28.74 17.81
CA THR A 233 4.73 -29.10 19.22
C THR A 233 5.02 -27.98 20.24
N ASN A 234 4.26 -27.96 21.33
CA ASN A 234 4.37 -26.94 22.39
C ASN A 234 5.53 -27.20 23.34
N LYS A 235 6.06 -28.43 23.37
CA LYS A 235 7.29 -28.77 24.13
C LYS A 235 8.57 -28.18 23.55
N ILE A 236 8.54 -27.73 22.29
CA ILE A 236 9.71 -27.24 21.54
C ILE A 236 9.47 -25.81 21.02
N SER A 237 8.21 -25.43 20.76
CA SER A 237 7.83 -24.06 20.44
C SER A 237 7.89 -23.20 21.70
N GLY A 238 8.91 -22.35 21.81
CA GLY A 238 8.95 -21.35 22.86
C GLY A 238 7.68 -20.49 22.89
N THR A 239 7.44 -19.86 24.04
CA THR A 239 6.29 -19.03 24.46
C THR A 239 5.77 -18.00 23.43
N VAL A 240 6.53 -17.73 22.37
CA VAL A 240 6.23 -16.74 21.32
C VAL A 240 4.99 -17.11 20.49
N SER A 241 4.71 -18.40 20.27
CA SER A 241 3.54 -18.85 19.48
C SER A 241 2.18 -18.57 20.14
N TYR A 242 2.16 -18.18 21.42
CA TYR A 242 0.95 -17.84 22.20
C TYR A 242 0.77 -16.33 22.43
N PHE A 243 1.72 -15.50 21.99
CA PHE A 243 1.82 -14.10 22.45
C PHE A 243 0.70 -13.18 21.95
N VAL A 244 -0.04 -13.56 20.89
CA VAL A 244 -1.11 -12.71 20.32
C VAL A 244 -2.50 -13.34 20.45
N PHE A 245 -2.60 -14.67 20.53
CA PHE A 245 -3.88 -15.37 20.68
C PHE A 245 -3.71 -16.66 21.50
N THR A 246 -4.77 -17.04 22.23
CA THR A 246 -4.88 -18.34 22.92
C THR A 246 -4.89 -19.53 21.94
N GLU A 247 -5.00 -19.27 20.64
CA GLU A 247 -4.94 -20.24 19.54
C GLU A 247 -3.61 -20.10 18.77
N LYS A 248 -2.97 -21.23 18.40
CA LYS A 248 -1.71 -21.27 17.65
C LYS A 248 -1.87 -20.72 16.23
N LEU A 249 -0.92 -19.91 15.75
CA LEU A 249 -0.93 -19.38 14.39
C LEU A 249 -0.84 -20.49 13.34
N GLU A 250 -1.53 -20.30 12.21
CA GLU A 250 -1.55 -21.24 11.09
C GLU A 250 -0.17 -21.33 10.43
N PRO A 251 0.41 -22.54 10.31
CA PRO A 251 1.70 -22.70 9.67
C PRO A 251 1.64 -22.58 8.14
N CYS A 252 2.78 -22.29 7.51
CA CYS A 252 2.89 -22.41 6.04
C CYS A 252 2.55 -23.84 5.61
N ASN A 253 2.13 -24.03 4.36
CA ASN A 253 1.98 -25.38 3.82
C ASN A 253 3.37 -26.07 3.73
N ASP A 254 3.51 -27.23 4.36
CA ASP A 254 4.73 -28.04 4.42
C ASP A 254 5.31 -28.41 3.03
N LEU A 255 4.48 -28.57 1.99
CA LEU A 255 4.95 -28.96 0.65
C LEU A 255 5.31 -27.77 -0.25
N THR A 256 4.58 -26.67 -0.11
CA THR A 256 4.59 -25.54 -1.06
C THR A 256 5.20 -24.27 -0.49
N GLY A 257 5.46 -24.23 0.81
CA GLY A 257 5.88 -23.03 1.51
C GLY A 257 4.79 -21.96 1.49
N CYS A 258 5.16 -20.73 1.86
CA CYS A 258 4.25 -19.58 1.85
C CYS A 258 4.30 -18.78 0.52
N SER A 259 5.08 -19.20 -0.47
CA SER A 259 5.37 -18.42 -1.68
C SER A 259 4.12 -18.04 -2.47
N TYR A 260 3.28 -19.01 -2.83
CA TYR A 260 2.06 -18.77 -3.61
C TYR A 260 1.00 -17.99 -2.82
N GLU A 261 0.94 -18.15 -1.48
CA GLU A 261 0.04 -17.36 -0.63
C GLU A 261 0.42 -15.88 -0.69
N ILE A 262 1.72 -15.58 -0.61
CA ILE A 262 2.24 -14.22 -0.75
C ILE A 262 1.90 -13.67 -2.14
N SER A 263 2.05 -14.46 -3.20
CA SER A 263 1.69 -14.04 -4.56
C SER A 263 0.20 -13.67 -4.69
N VAL A 264 -0.70 -14.44 -4.08
CA VAL A 264 -2.15 -14.15 -4.09
C VAL A 264 -2.47 -12.87 -3.32
N ILE A 265 -1.90 -12.71 -2.12
CA ILE A 265 -2.05 -11.50 -1.30
C ILE A 265 -1.61 -10.28 -2.12
N LEU A 266 -0.41 -10.33 -2.71
CA LEU A 266 0.13 -9.25 -3.53
C LEU A 266 -0.68 -8.97 -4.78
N LEU A 267 -1.19 -10.00 -5.45
CA LEU A 267 -2.01 -9.81 -6.64
C LEU A 267 -3.30 -9.05 -6.31
N ILE A 268 -3.97 -9.42 -5.21
CA ILE A 268 -5.20 -8.77 -4.76
C ILE A 268 -4.90 -7.35 -4.28
N THR A 269 -3.83 -7.12 -3.53
CA THR A 269 -3.51 -5.78 -3.05
C THR A 269 -3.03 -4.84 -4.15
N LEU A 270 -2.21 -5.32 -5.09
CA LEU A 270 -1.71 -4.54 -6.23
C LEU A 270 -2.84 -4.19 -7.22
N ILE A 271 -3.58 -5.20 -7.69
CA ILE A 271 -4.66 -4.98 -8.67
C ILE A 271 -5.85 -4.31 -8.00
N GLY A 272 -6.25 -4.79 -6.81
CA GLY A 272 -7.43 -4.30 -6.12
C GLY A 272 -7.30 -2.82 -5.76
N LYS A 273 -6.14 -2.38 -5.25
CA LYS A 273 -5.93 -0.96 -4.93
C LYS A 273 -6.04 -0.11 -6.18
N GLN A 274 -5.39 -0.53 -7.26
CA GLN A 274 -5.40 0.22 -8.51
C GLN A 274 -6.80 0.35 -9.11
N LEU A 275 -7.57 -0.73 -9.10
CA LEU A 275 -8.96 -0.71 -9.56
C LEU A 275 -9.82 0.21 -8.70
N VAL A 276 -9.67 0.16 -7.38
CA VAL A 276 -10.42 1.03 -6.46
C VAL A 276 -10.06 2.49 -6.68
N ASN A 277 -8.78 2.82 -6.84
CA ASN A 277 -8.33 4.19 -7.10
C ASN A 277 -8.87 4.71 -8.43
N ALA A 278 -8.70 3.95 -9.52
CA ALA A 278 -9.23 4.33 -10.83
C ALA A 278 -10.76 4.53 -10.80
N LEU A 279 -11.50 3.68 -10.07
CA LEU A 279 -12.95 3.85 -9.89
C LEU A 279 -13.30 5.09 -9.08
N ILE A 280 -12.62 5.32 -7.95
CA ILE A 280 -12.86 6.49 -7.10
C ILE A 280 -12.57 7.76 -7.89
N GLU A 281 -11.45 7.82 -8.60
CA GLU A 281 -11.03 8.99 -9.36
C GLU A 281 -12.05 9.36 -10.44
N ILE A 282 -12.43 8.40 -11.30
CA ILE A 282 -13.37 8.64 -12.39
C ILE A 282 -14.76 9.00 -11.85
N LEU A 283 -15.22 8.35 -10.78
CA LEU A 283 -16.56 8.58 -10.25
C LEU A 283 -16.65 9.88 -9.44
N THR A 284 -15.68 10.17 -8.56
CA THR A 284 -15.76 11.32 -7.66
C THR A 284 -15.75 12.64 -8.42
N ILE A 285 -14.86 12.82 -9.40
CA ILE A 285 -14.76 14.08 -10.14
C ILE A 285 -16.03 14.34 -10.97
N LYS A 286 -16.55 13.32 -11.65
CA LYS A 286 -17.79 13.44 -12.42
C LYS A 286 -19.00 13.75 -11.56
N ILE A 287 -19.12 13.07 -10.41
CA ILE A 287 -20.22 13.32 -9.46
C ILE A 287 -20.11 14.75 -8.91
N LEU A 288 -18.91 15.19 -8.51
CA LEU A 288 -18.70 16.55 -7.99
C LEU A 288 -18.99 17.63 -9.03
N ASN A 289 -18.52 17.45 -10.27
CA ASN A 289 -18.81 18.39 -11.36
C ASN A 289 -20.32 18.43 -11.68
N PHE A 290 -21.00 17.28 -11.67
CA PHE A 290 -22.44 17.21 -11.85
C PHE A 290 -23.20 17.92 -10.71
N LEU A 291 -22.78 17.72 -9.46
CA LEU A 291 -23.38 18.40 -8.30
C LEU A 291 -23.14 19.91 -8.33
N ASN A 292 -21.94 20.37 -8.69
CA ASN A 292 -21.62 21.79 -8.84
C ASN A 292 -22.48 22.44 -9.92
N TYR A 293 -22.61 21.78 -11.07
CA TYR A 293 -23.47 22.23 -12.16
C TYR A 293 -24.93 22.37 -11.70
N PHE A 294 -25.47 21.34 -11.05
CA PHE A 294 -26.85 21.36 -10.55
C PHE A 294 -27.07 22.44 -9.49
N HIS A 295 -26.13 22.59 -8.54
CA HIS A 295 -26.20 23.61 -7.49
C HIS A 295 -26.16 25.03 -8.07
N TYR A 296 -25.29 25.28 -9.05
CA TYR A 296 -25.21 26.58 -9.71
C TYR A 296 -26.51 26.93 -10.44
N HIS A 297 -27.01 26.02 -11.28
CA HIS A 297 -28.21 26.28 -12.06
C HIS A 297 -29.45 26.44 -11.17
N LYS A 298 -29.49 25.75 -10.03
CA LYS A 298 -30.54 25.97 -9.02
C LYS A 298 -30.46 27.38 -8.43
N ASN A 299 -29.27 27.83 -8.02
CA ASN A 299 -29.06 29.18 -7.48
C ASN A 299 -29.36 30.28 -8.50
N GLU A 300 -29.06 30.04 -9.78
CA GLU A 300 -29.36 30.97 -10.87
C GLU A 300 -30.88 31.11 -11.09
N LEU A 301 -31.62 30.00 -11.08
CA LEU A 301 -33.08 30.01 -11.12
C LEU A 301 -33.68 30.75 -9.91
N ASP A 302 -33.16 30.49 -8.70
CA ASP A 302 -33.61 31.16 -7.48
C ASP A 302 -33.33 32.68 -7.51
N ASN A 303 -32.17 33.09 -8.02
CA ASN A 303 -31.83 34.51 -8.20
C ASN A 303 -32.69 35.21 -9.24
N ASN A 304 -32.98 34.56 -10.37
CA ASN A 304 -33.84 35.12 -11.42
C ASN A 304 -35.27 35.32 -10.92
N ASN A 305 -35.81 34.36 -10.17
CA ASN A 305 -37.13 34.49 -9.54
C ASN A 305 -37.16 35.65 -8.53
N ASN A 306 -36.13 35.78 -7.67
CA ASN A 306 -36.03 36.88 -6.70
C ASN A 306 -35.87 38.25 -7.36
N ASN A 307 -35.20 38.34 -8.52
CA ASN A 307 -35.04 39.58 -9.26
C ASN A 307 -36.35 39.97 -9.97
N GLN A 308 -37.07 39.01 -10.57
CA GLN A 308 -38.40 39.24 -11.13
C GLN A 308 -39.39 39.73 -10.05
N GLU A 309 -39.39 39.09 -8.87
CA GLU A 309 -40.25 39.51 -7.76
C GLU A 309 -39.92 40.93 -7.26
N LYS A 310 -38.63 41.33 -7.27
CA LYS A 310 -38.22 42.71 -6.94
C LYS A 310 -38.64 43.72 -8.01
N GLU A 311 -38.51 43.38 -9.29
CA GLU A 311 -38.94 44.22 -10.40
C GLU A 311 -40.47 44.42 -10.40
N ASP A 312 -41.24 43.37 -10.10
CA ASP A 312 -42.69 43.43 -9.94
C ASP A 312 -43.11 44.33 -8.77
N ILE A 313 -42.39 44.27 -7.64
CA ILE A 313 -42.62 45.14 -6.47
C ILE A 313 -42.25 46.61 -6.77
N GLU A 314 -41.18 46.87 -7.53
CA GLU A 314 -40.82 48.23 -7.94
C GLU A 314 -41.80 48.82 -8.96
N GLN A 315 -42.30 48.01 -9.90
CA GLN A 315 -43.36 48.43 -10.82
C GLN A 315 -44.66 48.77 -10.09
N GLN A 316 -45.07 48.00 -9.07
CA GLN A 316 -46.23 48.32 -8.22
C GLN A 316 -46.05 49.62 -7.42
N LYS A 317 -44.84 49.94 -6.94
CA LYS A 317 -44.53 51.22 -6.27
C LYS A 317 -44.59 52.41 -7.23
N SER A 318 -44.20 52.23 -8.49
CA SER A 318 -44.29 53.28 -9.52
C SER A 318 -45.73 53.56 -9.99
N PHE A 319 -46.63 52.58 -9.87
CA PHE A 319 -48.06 52.74 -10.19
C PHE A 319 -48.84 53.43 -9.07
N THR A 320 -48.34 53.38 -7.83
CA THR A 320 -48.98 54.00 -6.66
C THR A 320 -48.55 55.45 -6.38
N SER A 321 -47.58 55.99 -7.14
CA SER A 321 -47.15 57.40 -7.05
C SER A 321 -47.62 58.31 -8.20
N LYS A 322 -48.40 57.80 -9.15
CA LYS A 322 -49.00 58.60 -10.24
C LYS A 322 -50.42 59.06 -9.91
N THR A 323 -50.53 59.88 -8.88
CA THR A 323 -51.56 60.93 -8.77
C THR A 323 -50.88 62.16 -8.19
N ASP A 324 -50.18 62.89 -9.06
CA ASP A 324 -50.19 64.35 -9.13
C ASP A 324 -48.93 64.88 -9.85
N ILE A 325 -49.21 65.83 -10.76
CA ILE A 325 -48.33 66.87 -11.30
C ILE A 325 -47.52 66.53 -12.57
N THR A 326 -47.78 67.37 -13.57
CA THR A 326 -47.07 67.60 -14.82
C THR A 326 -45.64 68.09 -14.57
N ASP A 327 -44.66 67.61 -15.34
CA ASP A 327 -43.70 68.44 -16.10
C ASP A 327 -42.64 67.57 -16.78
N ASP A 328 -42.21 68.04 -17.96
CA ASP A 328 -41.32 67.39 -18.92
C ASP A 328 -39.94 67.03 -18.34
N VAL A 329 -39.60 65.74 -18.37
CA VAL A 329 -38.22 65.25 -18.26
C VAL A 329 -38.00 64.17 -19.33
N THR A 330 -37.21 64.50 -20.35
CA THR A 330 -36.71 63.53 -21.34
C THR A 330 -35.71 62.61 -20.67
N ILE A 331 -36.15 61.40 -20.33
CA ILE A 331 -35.28 60.30 -19.91
C ILE A 331 -34.72 59.66 -21.17
N TYR A 332 -33.40 59.65 -21.33
CA TYR A 332 -32.74 58.84 -22.35
C TYR A 332 -32.99 57.35 -22.03
N SER A 333 -33.82 56.68 -22.82
CA SER A 333 -33.94 55.23 -22.78
C SER A 333 -32.69 54.62 -23.41
N TYR A 334 -31.96 53.83 -22.62
CA TYR A 334 -30.96 52.93 -23.18
C TYR A 334 -31.70 51.85 -23.97
N GLY A 335 -31.29 51.67 -25.23
CA GLY A 335 -31.98 50.85 -26.21
C GLY A 335 -32.23 49.41 -25.75
N GLU A 336 -33.42 48.93 -26.10
CA GLU A 336 -33.84 47.54 -26.09
C GLU A 336 -32.81 46.69 -26.84
N ILE A 337 -32.08 45.83 -26.13
CA ILE A 337 -31.21 44.84 -26.74
C ILE A 337 -32.13 43.78 -27.35
N THR A 338 -32.34 43.87 -28.66
CA THR A 338 -32.98 42.84 -29.46
C THR A 338 -32.25 41.51 -29.27
N THR A 339 -32.92 40.59 -28.59
CA THR A 339 -32.53 39.21 -28.28
C THR A 339 -32.48 38.35 -29.54
N THR A 340 -31.41 38.46 -30.34
CA THR A 340 -31.13 37.49 -31.41
C THR A 340 -29.62 37.31 -31.63
N THR A 341 -28.95 36.66 -30.69
CA THR A 341 -27.70 35.94 -30.97
C THR A 341 -27.67 34.70 -30.09
N THR A 342 -27.54 33.54 -30.72
CA THR A 342 -27.14 32.27 -30.09
C THR A 342 -26.11 32.56 -29.01
N THR A 343 -26.49 32.38 -27.75
CA THR A 343 -25.62 32.62 -26.59
C THR A 343 -24.51 31.57 -26.59
N GLU A 344 -23.41 31.85 -27.29
CA GLU A 344 -22.14 31.18 -27.02
C GLU A 344 -21.75 31.56 -25.59
N GLN A 345 -21.91 30.61 -24.66
CA GLN A 345 -21.46 30.77 -23.28
C GLN A 345 -20.00 31.18 -23.24
N ALA A 346 -19.65 32.13 -22.37
CA ALA A 346 -18.29 32.58 -22.27
C ALA A 346 -17.41 31.46 -21.66
N PRO A 347 -16.16 31.24 -22.12
CA PRO A 347 -15.33 30.11 -21.67
C PRO A 347 -15.09 30.05 -20.14
N TRP A 348 -15.13 31.18 -19.45
CA TRP A 348 -14.98 31.21 -18.00
C TRP A 348 -16.23 30.70 -17.26
N GLU A 349 -17.41 30.79 -17.88
CA GLU A 349 -18.67 30.29 -17.30
C GLU A 349 -18.65 28.76 -17.26
N THR A 350 -18.12 28.10 -18.29
CA THR A 350 -17.95 26.64 -18.31
C THR A 350 -16.92 26.16 -17.30
N ASP A 351 -15.83 26.92 -17.11
CA ASP A 351 -14.76 26.57 -16.17
C ASP A 351 -15.20 26.68 -14.70
N ILE A 352 -16.20 27.51 -14.39
CA ILE A 352 -16.74 27.66 -13.03
C ILE A 352 -17.38 26.36 -12.49
N TYR A 353 -17.89 25.47 -13.34
CA TYR A 353 -18.50 24.23 -12.85
C TYR A 353 -17.48 23.16 -12.49
N LEU A 354 -16.30 23.23 -13.10
CA LEU A 354 -15.22 22.26 -12.91
C LEU A 354 -14.61 22.38 -11.52
N GLN A 355 -14.09 21.27 -11.00
CA GLN A 355 -13.36 21.24 -9.73
C GLN A 355 -12.05 22.01 -9.83
N HIS A 356 -11.72 22.77 -8.78
CA HIS A 356 -10.42 23.42 -8.67
C HIS A 356 -9.35 22.37 -8.37
N VAL A 357 -8.17 22.48 -9.02
CA VAL A 357 -7.02 21.63 -8.69
C VAL A 357 -6.54 21.98 -7.29
N GLY A 358 -6.98 21.21 -6.29
CA GLY A 358 -6.44 21.34 -4.95
C GLY A 358 -4.94 21.03 -4.98
N ARG A 359 -4.11 21.77 -4.23
CA ARG A 359 -2.67 21.42 -4.10
C ARG A 359 -2.45 19.98 -3.59
N GLN A 360 -3.46 19.38 -2.96
CA GLN A 360 -3.47 17.99 -2.52
C GLN A 360 -3.53 16.96 -3.66
N GLN A 361 -4.11 17.29 -4.81
CA GLN A 361 -4.33 16.32 -5.90
C GLN A 361 -3.01 15.78 -6.46
N LEU A 362 -2.01 16.64 -6.65
CA LEU A 362 -0.67 16.21 -7.08
C LEU A 362 -0.02 15.27 -6.04
N TYR A 363 -0.25 15.48 -4.74
CA TYR A 363 0.29 14.59 -3.71
C TYR A 363 -0.34 13.20 -3.80
N ASP A 364 -1.64 13.12 -4.00
CA ASP A 364 -2.35 11.85 -4.13
C ASP A 364 -1.84 11.06 -5.36
N GLU A 365 -1.61 11.75 -6.49
CA GLU A 365 -1.01 11.18 -7.70
C GLU A 365 0.43 10.65 -7.44
N TYR A 366 1.29 11.43 -6.77
CA TYR A 366 2.65 10.97 -6.43
C TYR A 366 2.65 9.83 -5.41
N ILE A 367 1.76 9.86 -4.41
CA ILE A 367 1.61 8.77 -3.42
C ILE A 367 1.27 7.48 -4.14
N GLU A 368 0.32 7.53 -5.08
CA GLU A 368 -0.11 6.37 -5.86
C GLU A 368 1.06 5.74 -6.61
N ILE A 369 1.79 6.54 -7.40
CA ILE A 369 2.93 6.06 -8.19
C ILE A 369 4.04 5.51 -7.28
N MET A 370 4.32 6.16 -6.14
CA MET A 370 5.36 5.70 -5.21
C MET A 370 4.97 4.40 -4.49
N VAL A 371 3.70 4.23 -4.14
CA VAL A 371 3.20 2.96 -3.58
C VAL A 371 3.18 1.86 -4.66
N GLN A 372 2.82 2.16 -5.89
CA GLN A 372 2.91 1.18 -6.98
C GLN A 372 4.36 0.76 -7.24
N TYR A 373 5.29 1.71 -7.30
CA TYR A 373 6.72 1.44 -7.42
C TYR A 373 7.23 0.55 -6.29
N GLY A 374 6.85 0.83 -5.04
CA GLY A 374 7.31 0.02 -3.91
C GLY A 374 6.80 -1.42 -3.96
N PHE A 375 5.56 -1.67 -4.41
CA PHE A 375 5.08 -3.04 -4.64
C PHE A 375 5.94 -3.80 -5.66
N ILE A 376 6.26 -3.15 -6.79
CA ILE A 376 7.10 -3.72 -7.84
C ILE A 376 8.52 -3.95 -7.31
N ALA A 377 9.11 -2.92 -6.71
CA ALA A 377 10.49 -2.94 -6.27
C ALA A 377 10.71 -3.96 -5.13
N MET A 378 9.81 -4.08 -4.16
CA MET A 378 10.00 -4.98 -3.01
C MET A 378 9.57 -6.42 -3.25
N PHE A 379 8.55 -6.67 -4.09
CA PHE A 379 7.83 -7.95 -4.13
C PHE A 379 7.72 -8.63 -5.50
N SER A 380 8.37 -8.11 -6.54
CA SER A 380 8.30 -8.74 -7.88
C SER A 380 8.89 -10.15 -7.91
N ILE A 381 9.74 -10.55 -6.95
CA ILE A 381 10.23 -11.93 -6.85
C ILE A 381 9.09 -12.90 -6.50
N ALA A 382 8.20 -12.48 -5.61
CA ALA A 382 7.01 -13.26 -5.23
C ALA A 382 5.94 -13.24 -6.33
N LEU A 383 5.85 -12.15 -7.10
CA LEU A 383 4.90 -12.00 -8.20
C LEU A 383 5.60 -11.45 -9.46
N PRO A 384 6.24 -12.30 -10.29
CA PRO A 384 7.02 -11.86 -11.44
C PRO A 384 6.22 -11.12 -12.52
N ILE A 385 4.90 -11.29 -12.56
CA ILE A 385 4.01 -10.59 -13.49
C ILE A 385 3.71 -9.14 -13.06
N ALA A 386 4.07 -8.74 -11.83
CA ALA A 386 3.77 -7.42 -11.28
C ALA A 386 4.26 -6.24 -12.15
N PRO A 387 5.50 -6.22 -12.70
CA PRO A 387 5.93 -5.13 -13.57
C PRO A 387 5.11 -5.02 -14.85
N PHE A 388 4.66 -6.15 -15.41
CA PHE A 388 3.82 -6.15 -16.61
C PHE A 388 2.43 -5.58 -16.32
N LEU A 389 1.81 -5.97 -15.20
CA LEU A 389 0.54 -5.39 -14.74
C LEU A 389 0.68 -3.88 -14.48
N ALA A 390 1.77 -3.47 -13.84
CA ALA A 390 2.06 -2.07 -13.59
C ALA A 390 2.28 -1.28 -14.88
N MET A 391 2.95 -1.85 -15.89
CA MET A 391 3.09 -1.21 -17.20
C MET A 391 1.73 -0.98 -17.86
N ILE A 392 0.84 -1.98 -17.86
CA ILE A 392 -0.53 -1.82 -18.37
C ILE A 392 -1.24 -0.72 -17.61
N ASN A 393 -1.15 -0.74 -16.28
CA ASN A 393 -1.74 0.30 -15.46
C ASN A 393 -1.24 1.69 -15.84
N ASN A 394 0.08 1.89 -15.91
CA ASN A 394 0.68 3.18 -16.23
C ASN A 394 0.29 3.68 -17.63
N LEU A 395 0.01 2.77 -18.58
CA LEU A 395 -0.48 3.16 -19.91
C LEU A 395 -1.92 3.68 -19.86
N PHE A 396 -2.77 3.11 -19.02
CA PHE A 396 -4.10 3.63 -18.76
C PHE A 396 -4.04 4.92 -17.95
N GLU A 397 -3.26 4.94 -16.86
CA GLU A 397 -3.14 6.10 -15.97
C GLU A 397 -2.64 7.34 -16.70
N LEU A 398 -1.62 7.20 -17.55
CA LEU A 398 -1.14 8.33 -18.36
C LEU A 398 -2.26 8.96 -19.21
N ARG A 399 -3.25 8.18 -19.65
CA ARG A 399 -4.37 8.67 -20.45
C ARG A 399 -5.50 9.21 -19.57
N THR A 400 -5.85 8.53 -18.48
CA THR A 400 -6.89 8.98 -17.54
C THR A 400 -6.47 10.27 -16.86
N ASP A 401 -5.22 10.38 -16.39
CA ASP A 401 -4.66 11.62 -15.83
C ASP A 401 -4.69 12.78 -16.84
N ALA A 402 -4.33 12.51 -18.10
CA ALA A 402 -4.37 13.53 -19.15
C ALA A 402 -5.81 14.00 -19.43
N ILE A 403 -6.78 13.09 -19.47
CA ILE A 403 -8.19 13.44 -19.67
C ILE A 403 -8.71 14.26 -18.48
N LYS A 404 -8.39 13.83 -17.25
CA LYS A 404 -8.74 14.53 -16.01
C LYS A 404 -8.24 15.98 -16.02
N LEU A 405 -6.96 16.19 -16.33
CA LEU A 405 -6.34 17.52 -16.39
C LEU A 405 -6.84 18.39 -17.56
N LEU A 406 -7.25 17.79 -18.68
CA LEU A 406 -7.70 18.52 -19.86
C LEU A 406 -9.18 18.89 -19.85
N PHE A 407 -10.03 18.02 -19.29
CA PHE A 407 -11.49 18.13 -19.44
C PHE A 407 -12.26 18.20 -18.12
N GLU A 408 -11.73 17.67 -17.01
CA GLU A 408 -12.52 17.52 -15.77
C GLU A 408 -12.10 18.49 -14.66
N LEU A 409 -10.89 19.05 -14.73
CA LEU A 409 -10.34 19.99 -13.77
C LEU A 409 -10.18 21.39 -14.36
N ARG A 410 -10.29 22.40 -13.50
CA ARG A 410 -9.91 23.78 -13.86
C ARG A 410 -8.41 23.84 -14.10
N ARG A 411 -7.99 24.72 -15.03
CA ARG A 411 -6.58 24.92 -15.34
C ARG A 411 -5.78 25.31 -14.08
N PRO A 412 -4.75 24.55 -13.69
CA PRO A 412 -3.90 24.91 -12.55
C PRO A 412 -3.00 26.10 -12.89
N ILE A 413 -2.60 26.84 -11.86
CA ILE A 413 -1.60 27.89 -11.98
C ILE A 413 -0.24 27.22 -12.09
N GLY A 414 0.53 27.55 -13.12
CA GLY A 414 1.88 27.01 -13.31
C GLY A 414 2.82 27.47 -12.20
N GLU A 415 3.37 26.53 -11.44
CA GLU A 415 4.41 26.76 -10.44
C GLU A 415 5.74 26.16 -10.93
N PHE A 416 6.85 26.87 -10.76
CA PHE A 416 8.17 26.35 -11.10
C PHE A 416 8.68 25.44 -9.97
N ALA A 417 9.06 24.22 -10.33
CA ALA A 417 9.70 23.28 -9.42
C ALA A 417 11.05 22.84 -9.98
N TYR A 418 12.12 23.04 -9.21
CA TYR A 418 13.47 22.61 -9.58
C TYR A 418 13.77 21.17 -9.16
N THR A 419 13.09 20.66 -8.13
CA THR A 419 13.21 19.27 -7.67
C THR A 419 11.83 18.69 -7.39
N LEU A 420 11.78 17.37 -7.29
CA LEU A 420 10.64 16.63 -6.74
C LEU A 420 10.45 16.88 -5.21
N GLY A 421 11.36 17.62 -4.57
CA GLY A 421 11.29 17.93 -3.14
C GLY A 421 11.48 16.69 -2.27
N ILE A 422 10.55 16.48 -1.33
CA ILE A 422 10.59 15.34 -0.40
C ILE A 422 10.50 13.99 -1.11
N TRP A 423 9.84 13.94 -2.28
CA TRP A 423 9.64 12.70 -3.05
C TRP A 423 10.95 12.07 -3.52
N GLU A 424 11.99 12.86 -3.80
CA GLU A 424 13.30 12.31 -4.14
C GLU A 424 13.90 11.52 -2.97
N LYS A 425 13.77 12.06 -1.74
CA LYS A 425 14.23 11.37 -0.53
C LYS A 425 13.41 10.11 -0.25
N ILE A 426 12.10 10.18 -0.46
CA ILE A 426 11.20 9.01 -0.34
C ILE A 426 11.59 7.93 -1.35
N PHE A 427 11.78 8.30 -2.61
CA PHE A 427 12.17 7.37 -3.67
C PHE A 427 13.53 6.71 -3.41
N ASP A 428 14.52 7.47 -2.91
CA ASP A 428 15.83 6.93 -2.52
C ASP A 428 15.71 5.96 -1.32
N ALA A 429 14.96 6.33 -0.28
CA ALA A 429 14.73 5.47 0.88
C ALA A 429 13.99 4.18 0.49
N LEU A 430 12.94 4.28 -0.32
CA LEU A 430 12.15 3.16 -0.79
C LEU A 430 12.98 2.21 -1.66
N SER A 431 13.85 2.75 -2.52
CA SER A 431 14.76 1.94 -3.35
C SER A 431 15.78 1.16 -2.52
N LYS A 432 16.30 1.76 -1.43
CA LYS A 432 17.20 1.08 -0.49
C LYS A 432 16.49 -0.03 0.27
N ILE A 433 15.27 0.22 0.76
CA ILE A 433 14.42 -0.80 1.39
C ILE A 433 14.14 -1.93 0.41
N ALA A 434 13.81 -1.63 -0.84
CA ALA A 434 13.51 -2.62 -1.86
C ALA A 434 14.68 -3.56 -2.18
N ILE A 435 15.92 -3.04 -2.23
CA ILE A 435 17.09 -3.91 -2.41
C ILE A 435 17.25 -4.85 -1.23
N LEU A 436 17.11 -4.35 0.00
CA LEU A 436 17.17 -5.16 1.21
C LEU A 436 16.08 -6.24 1.24
N THR A 437 14.83 -5.90 0.92
CA THR A 437 13.72 -6.88 0.92
C THR A 437 13.93 -7.97 -0.12
N ASN A 438 14.41 -7.64 -1.32
CA ASN A 438 14.69 -8.64 -2.36
C ASN A 438 15.82 -9.60 -1.93
N ILE A 439 16.89 -9.09 -1.32
CA ILE A 439 17.97 -9.92 -0.77
C ILE A 439 17.42 -10.84 0.31
N LEU A 440 16.65 -10.31 1.27
CA LEU A 440 16.04 -11.11 2.33
C LEU A 440 15.09 -12.17 1.75
N TYR A 441 14.29 -11.83 0.74
CA TYR A 441 13.34 -12.76 0.13
C TYR A 441 14.05 -13.93 -0.54
N LEU A 442 15.12 -13.67 -1.33
CA LEU A 442 15.90 -14.70 -2.01
C LEU A 442 16.63 -15.64 -1.04
N LEU A 443 17.05 -15.14 0.12
CA LEU A 443 17.88 -15.90 1.06
C LEU A 443 17.05 -16.60 2.14
N ILE A 444 15.94 -16.01 2.60
CA ILE A 444 15.12 -16.53 3.72
C ILE A 444 13.85 -17.23 3.20
N THR A 445 13.10 -16.57 2.31
CA THR A 445 11.76 -17.03 1.91
C THR A 445 11.84 -18.04 0.76
N CYS A 446 12.73 -17.81 -0.20
CA CYS A 446 12.97 -18.73 -1.31
C CYS A 446 13.75 -19.97 -0.85
N ASP A 447 13.43 -21.11 -1.45
CA ASP A 447 14.11 -22.38 -1.18
C ASP A 447 15.47 -22.52 -1.91
N LEU A 448 16.04 -21.40 -2.37
CA LEU A 448 17.21 -21.35 -3.24
C LEU A 448 18.44 -21.96 -2.55
N ILE A 449 18.74 -21.50 -1.34
CA ILE A 449 19.94 -21.94 -0.61
C ILE A 449 19.82 -23.42 -0.27
N SER A 450 18.66 -23.87 0.19
CA SER A 450 18.41 -25.28 0.49
C SER A 450 18.59 -26.17 -0.75
N LYS A 451 18.08 -25.76 -1.91
CA LYS A 451 18.25 -26.46 -3.19
C LYS A 451 19.72 -26.49 -3.64
N LEU A 452 20.42 -25.35 -3.57
CA LEU A 452 21.85 -25.25 -3.93
C LEU A 452 22.73 -26.11 -3.00
N PHE A 453 22.45 -26.07 -1.70
CA PHE A 453 23.16 -26.85 -0.70
C PHE A 453 22.97 -28.36 -0.91
N TYR A 454 21.76 -28.80 -1.25
CA TYR A 454 21.48 -30.19 -1.61
C TYR A 454 22.27 -30.63 -2.84
N ILE A 455 22.28 -29.82 -3.92
CA ILE A 455 23.05 -30.11 -5.14
C ILE A 455 24.54 -30.23 -4.84
N TYR A 456 25.06 -29.33 -3.99
CA TYR A 456 26.47 -29.34 -3.55
C TYR A 456 26.82 -30.63 -2.79
N ILE A 457 26.01 -31.02 -1.79
CA ILE A 457 26.28 -32.22 -0.98
C ILE A 457 26.13 -33.50 -1.80
N LYS A 458 25.07 -33.61 -2.60
CA LYS A 458 24.80 -34.84 -3.37
C LYS A 458 25.63 -34.94 -4.64
N ASN A 459 26.35 -33.87 -5.00
CA ASN A 459 27.16 -33.73 -6.22
C ASN A 459 26.38 -34.15 -7.48
N LYS A 460 25.07 -33.84 -7.51
CA LYS A 460 24.14 -34.15 -8.59
C LYS A 460 23.27 -32.93 -8.87
N ILE A 461 23.17 -32.54 -10.13
CA ILE A 461 22.36 -31.39 -10.58
C ILE A 461 20.85 -31.70 -10.43
N THR A 462 20.46 -32.98 -10.46
CA THR A 462 19.05 -33.40 -10.40
C THR A 462 18.48 -33.38 -8.98
N LEU A 463 17.26 -32.84 -8.82
CA LEU A 463 16.52 -32.71 -7.55
C LEU A 463 15.60 -33.91 -7.23
N ASN A 464 15.83 -35.10 -7.82
CA ASN A 464 14.88 -36.21 -7.78
C ASN A 464 14.52 -36.70 -6.36
N ASP A 465 15.43 -36.59 -5.39
CA ASP A 465 15.21 -36.99 -3.98
C ASP A 465 15.20 -35.79 -3.00
N TYR A 466 15.07 -34.56 -3.50
CA TYR A 466 15.09 -33.35 -2.67
C TYR A 466 13.98 -33.36 -1.62
N LEU A 467 12.77 -33.80 -2.00
CA LEU A 467 11.62 -33.82 -1.09
C LEU A 467 11.82 -34.77 0.10
N ASN A 468 12.52 -35.89 -0.13
CA ASN A 468 12.88 -36.84 0.93
C ASN A 468 13.94 -36.27 1.89
N TYR A 469 14.80 -35.40 1.37
CA TYR A 469 15.86 -34.75 2.14
C TYR A 469 15.31 -33.59 3.00
N THR A 470 14.27 -32.90 2.54
CA THR A 470 13.69 -31.75 3.26
C THR A 470 12.67 -32.09 4.33
N LEU A 471 12.04 -33.27 4.26
CA LEU A 471 10.98 -33.65 5.19
C LEU A 471 11.54 -34.51 6.33
N SER A 472 11.26 -34.11 7.56
CA SER A 472 11.60 -34.86 8.78
C SER A 472 10.42 -35.70 9.28
N TYR A 473 10.70 -36.80 9.98
CA TYR A 473 9.68 -37.66 10.57
C TYR A 473 9.23 -37.19 11.96
N LEU A 474 7.92 -37.18 12.20
CA LEU A 474 7.29 -36.95 13.50
C LEU A 474 6.50 -38.20 13.91
N TYR A 475 6.70 -38.66 15.14
CA TYR A 475 5.92 -39.75 15.69
C TYR A 475 4.61 -39.24 16.27
N ILE A 476 3.49 -39.89 15.92
CA ILE A 476 2.15 -39.39 16.24
C ILE A 476 1.91 -39.33 17.75
N ASN A 477 2.54 -40.22 18.52
CA ASN A 477 2.42 -40.22 19.98
C ASN A 477 3.10 -39.03 20.67
N ASP A 478 3.86 -38.20 19.96
CA ASP A 478 4.46 -37.00 20.55
C ASP A 478 3.67 -35.72 20.23
N LEU A 479 2.56 -35.82 19.49
CA LEU A 479 1.64 -34.70 19.27
C LEU A 479 0.88 -34.40 20.56
N ASP A 480 0.82 -33.11 20.94
CA ASP A 480 0.15 -32.65 22.16
C ASP A 480 -1.40 -32.75 22.06
N ASP A 481 -1.97 -32.78 20.84
CA ASP A 481 -3.42 -32.73 20.57
C ASP A 481 -3.97 -34.01 19.95
N LYS A 482 -3.71 -35.16 20.57
CA LYS A 482 -4.16 -36.45 20.02
C LYS A 482 -5.68 -36.52 19.92
N ASP A 483 -6.39 -36.05 20.95
CA ASP A 483 -7.82 -36.33 21.11
C ASP A 483 -8.74 -35.49 20.19
N GLU A 484 -8.29 -34.33 19.68
CA GLU A 484 -9.07 -33.51 18.74
C GLU A 484 -8.90 -33.90 17.26
N ILE A 485 -7.82 -34.63 16.91
CA ILE A 485 -7.43 -34.93 15.52
C ILE A 485 -8.07 -36.24 15.02
N PHE A 486 -8.52 -37.14 15.89
CA PHE A 486 -8.99 -38.48 15.51
C PHE A 486 -10.49 -38.59 15.10
N GLU A 487 -11.16 -37.50 14.72
CA GLU A 487 -12.60 -37.52 14.36
C GLU A 487 -12.93 -38.16 12.98
N GLY A 488 -12.05 -38.99 12.39
CA GLY A 488 -12.40 -39.73 11.19
C GLY A 488 -11.43 -40.84 10.80
N LYS A 489 -11.94 -42.08 10.77
CA LYS A 489 -11.33 -43.36 10.32
C LYS A 489 -9.86 -43.54 10.72
N GLN A 490 -9.63 -44.47 11.65
CA GLN A 490 -8.33 -45.09 11.95
C GLN A 490 -7.63 -45.55 10.66
N LEU A 491 -6.83 -44.68 10.06
CA LEU A 491 -5.70 -45.13 9.27
C LEU A 491 -4.63 -45.54 10.29
N ASN A 492 -4.08 -46.75 10.16
CA ASN A 492 -2.94 -47.22 10.95
C ASN A 492 -1.67 -46.44 10.53
N ILE A 493 -1.64 -45.14 10.83
CA ILE A 493 -0.51 -44.25 10.58
C ILE A 493 0.30 -44.19 11.87
N THR A 494 1.59 -44.52 11.79
CA THR A 494 2.52 -44.50 12.94
C THR A 494 3.34 -43.21 13.00
N TYR A 495 3.67 -42.64 11.84
CA TYR A 495 4.44 -41.40 11.72
C TYR A 495 3.85 -40.48 10.64
N CYS A 496 4.14 -39.19 10.73
CA CYS A 496 3.82 -38.19 9.72
C CYS A 496 5.06 -37.37 9.36
N ARG A 497 5.03 -36.69 8.22
CA ARG A 497 6.13 -35.84 7.74
C ARG A 497 5.82 -34.35 7.86
N TYR A 498 6.82 -33.55 8.20
CA TYR A 498 6.74 -32.09 8.23
C TYR A 498 8.04 -31.50 7.70
N ARG A 499 7.99 -30.24 7.27
CA ARG A 499 9.12 -29.57 6.62
C ARG A 499 10.02 -28.89 7.65
N ASP A 500 11.08 -29.58 8.04
CA ASP A 500 12.17 -29.02 8.85
C ASP A 500 13.43 -29.90 8.75
N PHE A 501 14.60 -29.34 9.08
CA PHE A 501 15.87 -30.07 9.11
C PHE A 501 16.18 -30.58 10.52
N ARG A 502 15.32 -31.46 11.06
CA ARG A 502 15.43 -32.02 12.42
C ARG A 502 15.73 -33.51 12.43
N TYR A 503 16.29 -33.98 13.54
CA TYR A 503 16.47 -35.41 13.76
C TYR A 503 15.13 -36.13 13.94
N ASP A 504 15.09 -37.35 13.42
CA ASP A 504 13.93 -38.24 13.49
C ASP A 504 13.62 -38.70 14.91
N TYR A 505 12.44 -39.29 15.07
CA TYR A 505 11.92 -39.77 16.36
C TYR A 505 12.74 -40.92 16.97
N ASP A 506 13.47 -41.70 16.15
CA ASP A 506 14.31 -42.81 16.58
C ASP A 506 15.73 -42.38 17.00
N SER A 507 16.10 -41.11 16.78
CA SER A 507 17.44 -40.59 17.12
C SER A 507 17.57 -40.25 18.61
N PRO A 508 18.77 -40.42 19.22
CA PRO A 508 19.03 -39.96 20.59
C PRO A 508 18.81 -38.45 20.79
N TYR A 509 18.92 -37.65 19.71
CA TYR A 509 18.68 -36.20 19.70
C TYR A 509 17.32 -35.84 19.10
N LYS A 510 16.29 -36.61 19.45
CA LYS A 510 14.92 -36.49 18.95
C LYS A 510 14.44 -35.04 18.83
N TYR A 511 14.00 -34.65 17.62
CA TYR A 511 13.47 -33.33 17.27
C TYR A 511 14.40 -32.13 17.46
N GLN A 512 15.67 -32.35 17.75
CA GLN A 512 16.66 -31.27 17.79
C GLN A 512 17.07 -30.88 16.35
N PRO A 513 17.45 -29.61 16.12
CA PRO A 513 17.95 -29.18 14.82
C PRO A 513 19.22 -29.95 14.43
N THR A 514 19.28 -30.38 13.18
CA THR A 514 20.46 -31.09 12.64
C THR A 514 21.60 -30.10 12.35
N PRO A 515 22.85 -30.57 12.20
CA PRO A 515 23.95 -29.73 11.71
C PRO A 515 23.66 -29.07 10.36
N ILE A 516 22.89 -29.74 9.50
CA ILE A 516 22.43 -29.22 8.19
C ILE A 516 21.62 -27.94 8.38
N TYR A 517 20.71 -27.92 9.37
CA TYR A 517 19.91 -26.74 9.70
C TYR A 517 20.81 -25.53 9.98
N TYR A 518 21.79 -25.70 10.87
CA TYR A 518 22.71 -24.62 11.24
C TYR A 518 23.61 -24.20 10.09
N GLN A 519 24.08 -25.14 9.25
CA GLN A 519 24.90 -24.83 8.08
C GLN A 519 24.14 -23.97 7.06
N ILE A 520 22.89 -24.34 6.76
CA ILE A 520 22.03 -23.55 5.87
C ILE A 520 21.81 -22.15 6.46
N GLN A 521 21.53 -22.05 7.76
CA GLN A 521 21.31 -20.77 8.43
C GLN A 521 22.56 -19.89 8.44
N ILE A 522 23.75 -20.46 8.67
CA ILE A 522 25.02 -19.73 8.59
C ILE A 522 25.25 -19.19 7.17
N ILE A 523 25.04 -20.03 6.14
CA ILE A 523 25.16 -19.61 4.74
C ILE A 523 24.19 -18.48 4.42
N GLN A 524 22.96 -18.54 4.91
CA GLN A 524 21.96 -17.47 4.78
C GLN A 524 22.47 -16.16 5.37
N TRP A 525 22.88 -16.14 6.64
CA TRP A 525 23.33 -14.92 7.31
C TRP A 525 24.62 -14.34 6.71
N LEU A 526 25.59 -15.19 6.34
CA LEU A 526 26.81 -14.74 5.66
C LEU A 526 26.50 -14.12 4.30
N SER A 527 25.58 -14.73 3.54
CA SER A 527 25.15 -14.20 2.25
C SER A 527 24.42 -12.86 2.43
N ILE A 528 23.53 -12.73 3.41
CA ILE A 528 22.84 -11.47 3.74
C ILE A 528 23.86 -10.38 4.04
N PHE A 529 24.83 -10.66 4.92
CA PHE A 529 25.87 -9.71 5.30
C PHE A 529 26.71 -9.26 4.10
N PHE A 530 27.13 -10.21 3.25
CA PHE A 530 27.88 -9.93 2.03
C PHE A 530 27.10 -9.03 1.06
N PHE A 531 25.83 -9.35 0.79
CA PHE A 531 24.99 -8.54 -0.11
C PHE A 531 24.66 -7.16 0.46
N ILE A 532 24.50 -7.03 1.78
CA ILE A 532 24.32 -5.73 2.44
C ILE A 532 25.58 -4.88 2.25
N ILE A 533 26.78 -5.42 2.47
CA ILE A 533 28.05 -4.69 2.25
C ILE A 533 28.17 -4.24 0.81
N ILE A 534 27.92 -5.14 -0.16
CA ILE A 534 27.96 -4.78 -1.58
C ILE A 534 26.98 -3.64 -1.88
N THR A 535 25.78 -3.71 -1.33
CA THR A 535 24.78 -2.66 -1.51
C THR A 535 25.27 -1.33 -0.95
N ILE A 536 25.87 -1.33 0.25
CA ILE A 536 26.46 -0.12 0.86
C ILE A 536 27.60 0.44 -0.01
N ILE A 537 28.44 -0.41 -0.59
CA ILE A 537 29.56 0.02 -1.45
C ILE A 537 29.08 0.61 -2.78
N ILE A 538 28.02 0.05 -3.35
CA ILE A 538 27.46 0.53 -4.64
C ILE A 538 26.71 1.87 -4.49
N TYR A 539 26.19 2.14 -3.29
CA TYR A 539 25.47 3.38 -2.98
C TYR A 539 26.42 4.54 -2.72
#